data_AF-A0A7Y3IZI6-F1
#
_entry.id   AF-A0A7Y3IZI6-F1
#
_cell.length_a   1.000
_cell.length_b   1.000
_cell.length_c   1.000
_cell.angle_alpha   90.00
_cell.angle_beta   90.00
_cell.angle_gamma   90.00
#
_symmetry.space_group_name_H-M   'P 1'
#
loop_
_entity.id
_entity.type
_entity.pdbx_description
1 polymer ?
#
loop_
_entity_poly.entity_id
_entity_poly.type
_entity_poly.pdbx_seq_one_letter_code
_entity_poly.pdbx_strand_id
1 'polypeptide(L)'
;MSKNAASLFQLPFIRLTGQPYKKHPEDKLYWVDFEFEGPEFRLADLAILESGRWLEVRAVHHDDSKHALQFKGVPEKVMQSGRRLYEANWPVSYERKAYLVPLGAQNRRLKDSQVRLKADLLDPEGVSVHLKWIDAPSGKFLATVSAERRFPCLIGATYQLENDKGETLDLVLLTAGTVTARDLADYLTKTFRFPGQPSTKALYSVNLRVNGWTILPPPLWAEEFEESEGEQGVRVMRKALDHFSKKMRNACAQPGGLDETALKERMALPPAVFRYLAFRLVQSSQLRKKDDWYLPVGSPESFLSPLAKGILGRLGSQGVAGMDLSTMTDTLLRVTLLQLARMDLAVLTESPWVYSLEAWNEIRHRLCGPGRLGTAWKIVEVKEVLGCSRKPLLGVLNKLEEEGYLNWRDDARVVIRETTNPLESTGVEAP
;
A
#
# COMPACT_ATOMS: atom_id res chain seq x y z
N MET A 1 -15.32 3.83 44.79
CA MET A 1 -15.12 4.81 43.70
C MET A 1 -13.85 4.43 42.94
N SER A 2 -14.01 3.69 41.83
CA SER A 2 -12.92 3.25 40.95
C SER A 2 -12.55 4.41 40.01
N LYS A 3 -11.45 5.11 40.30
CA LYS A 3 -11.06 6.35 39.58
C LYS A 3 -10.10 6.18 38.41
N ASN A 4 -9.79 4.95 37.99
CA ASN A 4 -8.97 4.70 36.79
C ASN A 4 -9.58 3.55 35.97
N ALA A 5 -10.82 3.69 35.53
CA ALA A 5 -11.24 2.97 34.34
C ALA A 5 -10.41 3.56 33.21
N ALA A 6 -9.33 2.87 32.79
CA ALA A 6 -8.55 3.25 31.64
C ALA A 6 -9.52 3.56 30.51
N SER A 7 -9.53 4.80 30.02
CA SER A 7 -10.46 5.24 28.98
C SER A 7 -10.27 4.31 27.78
N LEU A 8 -11.25 3.44 27.55
CA LEU A 8 -11.27 2.59 26.37
C LEU A 8 -11.39 3.49 25.14
N PHE A 9 -10.80 3.05 24.03
CA PHE A 9 -10.72 3.88 22.82
C PHE A 9 -12.12 4.13 22.26
N GLN A 10 -12.49 5.41 22.20
CA GLN A 10 -13.64 5.87 21.43
C GLN A 10 -13.15 6.37 20.08
N LEU A 11 -13.71 5.82 19.00
CA LEU A 11 -13.48 6.31 17.65
C LEU A 11 -14.19 7.66 17.52
N PRO A 12 -13.50 8.77 17.23
CA PRO A 12 -14.17 10.03 16.91
C PRO A 12 -14.95 9.84 15.61
N PHE A 13 -16.22 10.24 15.62
CA PHE A 13 -17.05 10.21 14.43
C PHE A 13 -17.81 11.51 14.22
N ILE A 14 -18.12 11.75 12.96
CA ILE A 14 -19.01 12.81 12.51
C ILE A 14 -20.31 12.16 12.09
N ARG A 15 -21.45 12.74 12.47
CA ARG A 15 -22.77 12.26 12.06
C ARG A 15 -23.32 13.13 10.94
N LEU A 16 -23.71 12.51 9.83
CA LEU A 16 -24.40 13.23 8.75
C LEU A 16 -25.82 13.61 9.20
N THR A 17 -26.21 14.86 8.99
CA THR A 17 -27.53 15.35 9.37
C THR A 17 -28.41 15.63 8.16
N GLY A 18 -27.81 15.94 7.01
CA GLY A 18 -28.50 16.25 5.75
C GLY A 18 -28.41 15.15 4.70
N GLN A 19 -29.09 15.39 3.57
CA GLN A 19 -28.83 14.69 2.30
C GLN A 19 -27.76 15.45 1.51
N PRO A 20 -27.03 14.80 0.60
CA PRO A 20 -26.03 15.50 -0.19
C PRO A 20 -26.70 16.47 -1.16
N TYR A 21 -26.09 17.62 -1.37
CA TYR A 21 -26.58 18.66 -2.28
C TYR A 21 -25.43 19.28 -3.07
N LYS A 22 -25.75 19.90 -4.20
CA LYS A 22 -24.82 20.75 -4.92
C LYS A 22 -25.14 22.21 -4.63
N LYS A 23 -24.12 23.06 -4.47
CA LYS A 23 -24.34 24.51 -4.36
C LYS A 23 -24.82 25.07 -5.70
N HIS A 24 -24.25 24.58 -6.79
CA HIS A 24 -24.70 24.87 -8.14
C HIS A 24 -24.91 23.59 -8.96
N PRO A 25 -25.93 23.50 -9.84
CA PRO A 25 -26.21 22.28 -10.61
C PRO A 25 -25.01 21.75 -11.43
N GLU A 26 -24.17 22.66 -11.94
CA GLU A 26 -22.96 22.40 -12.70
C GLU A 26 -21.77 21.90 -11.88
N ASP A 27 -21.84 21.99 -10.55
CA ASP A 27 -20.77 21.52 -9.66
C ASP A 27 -20.55 20.02 -9.85
N LYS A 28 -19.28 19.63 -9.91
CA LYS A 28 -18.89 18.20 -9.94
C LYS A 28 -18.84 17.58 -8.55
N LEU A 29 -18.91 18.40 -7.50
CA LEU A 29 -18.73 18.01 -6.11
C LEU A 29 -20.03 18.19 -5.33
N TYR A 30 -20.18 17.39 -4.28
CA TYR A 30 -21.33 17.42 -3.40
C TYR A 30 -20.94 17.98 -2.03
N TRP A 31 -21.89 18.63 -1.39
CA TRP A 31 -21.87 19.07 0.00
C TRP A 31 -22.80 18.18 0.81
N VAL A 32 -22.51 18.00 2.09
CA VAL A 32 -23.43 17.35 3.05
C VAL A 32 -23.25 17.98 4.42
N ASP A 33 -24.36 18.20 5.10
CA ASP A 33 -24.37 18.77 6.45
C ASP A 33 -24.08 17.69 7.50
N PHE A 34 -23.39 18.09 8.56
CA PHE A 34 -22.96 17.18 9.61
C PHE A 34 -22.92 17.82 11.01
N GLU A 35 -22.88 16.97 12.03
CA GLU A 35 -22.70 17.33 13.44
C GLU A 35 -21.47 16.65 14.02
N PHE A 36 -20.80 17.37 14.93
CA PHE A 36 -19.59 16.90 15.60
C PHE A 36 -19.93 16.12 16.87
N GLU A 37 -19.44 14.90 16.99
CA GLU A 37 -19.47 14.13 18.23
C GLU A 37 -18.00 13.86 18.67
N GLY A 38 -17.32 14.90 19.19
CA GLY A 38 -15.94 14.74 19.68
C GLY A 38 -15.05 15.99 19.62
N PRO A 39 -13.74 15.84 19.90
CA PRO A 39 -12.77 16.92 19.72
C PRO A 39 -12.62 17.31 18.23
N GLU A 40 -12.17 18.55 17.98
CA GLU A 40 -12.02 19.14 16.64
C GLU A 40 -11.43 18.18 15.59
N PHE A 41 -12.08 18.07 14.44
CA PHE A 41 -11.55 17.32 13.30
C PHE A 41 -10.43 18.05 12.59
N ARG A 42 -9.55 17.27 11.98
CA ARG A 42 -8.65 17.78 10.93
C ARG A 42 -9.21 17.43 9.56
N LEU A 43 -8.97 18.31 8.58
CA LEU A 43 -9.21 18.04 7.17
C LEU A 43 -8.36 16.82 6.75
N ALA A 44 -8.97 15.64 6.77
CA ALA A 44 -8.38 14.38 6.36
C ALA A 44 -9.37 13.61 5.48
N ASP A 45 -8.88 12.62 4.76
CA ASP A 45 -9.75 11.66 4.09
C ASP A 45 -10.65 10.96 5.12
N LEU A 46 -11.92 10.82 4.77
CA LEU A 46 -12.95 10.27 5.62
C LEU A 46 -13.39 8.89 5.10
N ALA A 47 -13.91 8.07 5.99
CA ALA A 47 -14.54 6.80 5.62
C ALA A 47 -15.92 6.67 6.26
N ILE A 48 -16.86 6.06 5.53
CA ILE A 48 -18.22 5.80 6.00
C ILE A 48 -18.18 4.56 6.88
N LEU A 49 -18.50 4.70 8.17
CA LEU A 49 -18.40 3.65 9.18
C LEU A 49 -19.19 2.39 8.83
N GLU A 50 -20.36 2.51 8.20
CA GLU A 50 -21.20 1.35 7.90
C GLU A 50 -20.73 0.56 6.66
N SER A 51 -19.84 1.12 5.84
CA SER A 51 -19.42 0.47 4.58
C SER A 51 -17.91 0.40 4.37
N GLY A 52 -17.12 1.15 5.14
CA GLY A 52 -15.69 1.29 4.96
C GLY A 52 -15.28 2.00 3.67
N ARG A 53 -16.23 2.68 2.99
CA ARG A 53 -15.95 3.40 1.75
C ARG A 53 -15.31 4.75 2.05
N TRP A 54 -14.22 5.04 1.37
CA TRP A 54 -13.45 6.26 1.55
C TRP A 54 -14.02 7.37 0.68
N LEU A 55 -14.02 8.59 1.21
CA LEU A 55 -14.37 9.81 0.52
C LEU A 55 -13.26 10.85 0.73
N GLU A 56 -12.93 11.54 -0.35
CA GLU A 56 -11.95 12.61 -0.32
C GLU A 56 -12.64 13.90 0.10
N VAL A 57 -12.19 14.49 1.21
CA VAL A 57 -12.72 15.77 1.71
C VAL A 57 -11.99 16.91 1.01
N ARG A 58 -12.73 17.75 0.29
CA ARG A 58 -12.19 18.88 -0.48
C ARG A 58 -12.22 20.18 0.29
N ALA A 59 -13.26 20.38 1.08
CA ALA A 59 -13.43 21.56 1.92
C ALA A 59 -14.34 21.22 3.09
N VAL A 60 -14.15 21.91 4.20
CA VAL A 60 -15.10 21.92 5.32
C VAL A 60 -15.46 23.37 5.58
N HIS A 61 -16.77 23.62 5.73
CA HIS A 61 -17.33 24.91 6.04
C HIS A 61 -17.95 24.85 7.43
N HIS A 62 -17.53 25.76 8.29
CA HIS A 62 -18.11 25.97 9.61
C HIS A 62 -18.79 27.33 9.63
N ASP A 63 -20.11 27.33 9.84
CA ASP A 63 -20.94 28.49 10.15
C ASP A 63 -21.49 28.29 11.57
N ASP A 64 -21.86 29.37 12.26
CA ASP A 64 -22.22 29.40 13.69
C ASP A 64 -23.33 28.41 14.08
N SER A 65 -24.11 27.94 13.11
CA SER A 65 -25.19 26.96 13.30
C SER A 65 -25.14 25.76 12.36
N LYS A 66 -24.16 25.70 11.43
CA LYS A 66 -24.13 24.69 10.37
C LYS A 66 -22.72 24.27 10.03
N HIS A 67 -22.48 22.97 9.99
CA HIS A 67 -21.25 22.41 9.45
C HIS A 67 -21.57 21.64 8.17
N ALA A 68 -20.80 21.90 7.12
CA ALA A 68 -20.96 21.23 5.84
C ALA A 68 -19.60 20.80 5.30
N LEU A 69 -19.51 19.58 4.78
CA LEU A 69 -18.31 19.07 4.14
C LEU A 69 -18.54 18.90 2.64
N GLN A 70 -17.57 19.31 1.84
CA GLN A 70 -17.54 19.06 0.41
C GLN A 70 -16.72 17.80 0.13
N PHE A 71 -17.25 16.87 -0.66
CA PHE A 71 -16.62 15.56 -0.87
C PHE A 71 -16.63 15.06 -2.33
N LYS A 72 -15.76 14.08 -2.59
CA LYS A 72 -15.67 13.31 -3.83
C LYS A 72 -15.45 11.82 -3.54
N GLY A 73 -15.77 10.95 -4.51
CA GLY A 73 -15.35 9.55 -4.50
C GLY A 73 -16.41 8.54 -4.06
N VAL A 74 -17.53 9.00 -3.49
CA VAL A 74 -18.66 8.14 -3.10
C VAL A 74 -19.96 8.56 -3.79
N PRO A 75 -20.82 7.60 -4.18
CA PRO A 75 -22.14 7.92 -4.74
C PRO A 75 -23.04 8.61 -3.71
N GLU A 76 -23.79 9.62 -4.15
CA GLU A 76 -24.76 10.40 -3.35
C GLU A 76 -25.68 9.50 -2.50
N LYS A 77 -26.22 8.43 -3.09
CA LYS A 77 -27.12 7.48 -2.41
C LYS A 77 -26.56 6.81 -1.16
N VAL A 78 -25.24 6.84 -0.94
CA VAL A 78 -24.59 6.26 0.24
C VAL A 78 -24.48 7.27 1.39
N MET A 79 -24.48 8.57 1.07
CA MET A 79 -24.26 9.69 2.00
C MET A 79 -25.58 10.20 2.59
N GLN A 80 -26.32 9.32 3.25
CA GLN A 80 -27.63 9.64 3.83
C GLN A 80 -27.50 10.18 5.26
N SER A 81 -28.49 10.95 5.70
CA SER A 81 -28.62 11.38 7.10
C SER A 81 -28.58 10.19 8.07
N GLY A 82 -27.90 10.36 9.20
CA GLY A 82 -27.67 9.34 10.22
C GLY A 82 -26.40 8.50 10.03
N ARG A 83 -25.76 8.52 8.85
CA ARG A 83 -24.48 7.83 8.63
C ARG A 83 -23.37 8.45 9.47
N ARG A 84 -22.43 7.62 9.90
CA ARG A 84 -21.25 8.06 10.65
C ARG A 84 -20.00 8.03 9.77
N LEU A 85 -19.19 9.07 9.87
CA LEU A 85 -17.91 9.19 9.21
C LEU A 85 -16.79 9.16 10.23
N TYR A 86 -15.65 8.58 9.89
CA TYR A 86 -14.44 8.56 10.72
C TYR A 86 -13.20 8.86 9.89
N GLU A 87 -12.10 9.34 10.51
CA GLU A 87 -10.85 9.59 9.79
C GLU A 87 -10.28 8.29 9.20
N ALA A 88 -9.92 8.29 7.92
CA ALA A 88 -9.45 7.11 7.20
C ALA A 88 -8.10 6.55 7.72
N ASN A 89 -7.39 7.33 8.56
CA ASN A 89 -6.16 6.91 9.22
C ASN A 89 -6.42 5.93 10.40
N TRP A 90 -7.67 5.77 10.84
CA TRP A 90 -8.00 4.78 11.87
C TRP A 90 -8.02 3.36 11.30
N PRO A 91 -7.43 2.39 12.00
CA PRO A 91 -7.32 1.01 11.53
C PRO A 91 -8.62 0.22 11.73
N VAL A 92 -9.75 0.75 11.27
CA VAL A 92 -11.04 0.05 11.29
C VAL A 92 -11.05 -0.99 10.17
N SER A 93 -11.16 -2.27 10.53
CA SER A 93 -11.33 -3.37 9.57
C SER A 93 -12.79 -3.80 9.48
N TYR A 94 -13.17 -4.46 8.38
CA TYR A 94 -14.53 -4.95 8.17
C TYR A 94 -14.54 -6.45 8.01
N GLU A 95 -14.90 -7.14 9.09
CA GLU A 95 -14.71 -8.58 9.20
C GLU A 95 -16.03 -9.28 9.53
N ARG A 96 -16.12 -10.56 9.16
CA ARG A 96 -17.24 -11.42 9.60
C ARG A 96 -16.97 -12.07 10.94
N LYS A 97 -15.71 -12.09 11.40
CA LYS A 97 -15.28 -12.82 12.58
C LYS A 97 -14.42 -11.92 13.46
N ALA A 98 -14.66 -11.97 14.75
CA ALA A 98 -13.89 -11.23 15.74
C ALA A 98 -13.62 -12.08 16.98
N TYR A 99 -12.52 -11.76 17.64
CA TYR A 99 -12.06 -12.40 18.87
C TYR A 99 -12.01 -11.34 19.96
N LEU A 100 -12.76 -11.55 21.03
CA LEU A 100 -12.95 -10.57 22.09
C LEU A 100 -12.54 -11.13 23.45
N VAL A 101 -12.01 -10.24 24.29
CA VAL A 101 -11.67 -10.53 25.68
C VAL A 101 -12.81 -10.03 26.57
N PRO A 102 -13.44 -10.89 27.39
CA PRO A 102 -14.42 -10.45 28.37
C PRO A 102 -13.82 -9.42 29.34
N LEU A 103 -14.57 -8.37 29.63
CA LEU A 103 -14.24 -7.38 30.65
C LEU A 103 -14.94 -7.73 31.98
N GLY A 104 -14.41 -7.19 33.08
CA GLY A 104 -14.92 -7.41 34.43
C GLY A 104 -14.18 -8.49 35.24
N ALA A 105 -14.39 -8.50 36.56
CA ALA A 105 -13.80 -9.49 37.47
C ALA A 105 -14.55 -10.83 37.44
N GLN A 106 -15.78 -10.83 36.95
CA GLN A 106 -16.62 -12.01 36.87
C GLN A 106 -16.29 -12.75 35.57
N ASN A 107 -15.69 -13.93 35.68
CA ASN A 107 -15.39 -14.83 34.57
C ASN A 107 -16.69 -15.45 34.00
N ARG A 108 -17.68 -14.61 33.66
CA ARG A 108 -19.05 -14.97 33.29
C ARG A 108 -19.16 -15.24 31.78
N ARG A 109 -19.92 -16.28 31.43
CA ARG A 109 -20.28 -16.62 30.04
C ARG A 109 -21.77 -16.44 29.82
N LEU A 110 -22.14 -15.94 28.66
CA LEU A 110 -23.47 -16.13 28.10
C LEU A 110 -23.58 -17.58 27.61
N LYS A 111 -24.73 -18.22 27.85
CA LYS A 111 -24.97 -19.62 27.47
C LYS A 111 -25.47 -19.73 26.02
N ASP A 112 -26.09 -18.67 25.53
CA ASP A 112 -26.71 -18.59 24.21
C ASP A 112 -25.63 -18.56 23.12
N SER A 113 -25.84 -19.35 22.06
CA SER A 113 -24.94 -19.39 20.90
C SER A 113 -25.28 -18.32 19.87
N GLN A 114 -26.51 -17.79 19.88
CA GLN A 114 -26.89 -16.61 19.12
C GLN A 114 -27.15 -15.46 20.08
N VAL A 115 -26.50 -14.33 19.80
CA VAL A 115 -26.56 -13.14 20.63
C VAL A 115 -26.46 -11.91 19.74
N ARG A 116 -26.78 -10.74 20.29
CA ARG A 116 -26.65 -9.45 19.63
C ARG A 116 -25.36 -8.78 20.09
N LEU A 117 -24.54 -8.37 19.13
CA LEU A 117 -23.32 -7.60 19.35
C LEU A 117 -23.63 -6.11 19.19
N LYS A 118 -23.42 -5.32 20.23
CA LYS A 118 -23.59 -3.86 20.25
C LYS A 118 -22.25 -3.18 20.46
N ALA A 119 -22.05 -2.02 19.85
CA ALA A 119 -20.91 -1.14 20.09
C ALA A 119 -21.19 0.23 19.45
N ASP A 120 -20.46 1.27 19.86
CA ASP A 120 -20.52 2.60 19.26
C ASP A 120 -20.14 2.57 17.76
N LEU A 121 -19.40 1.53 17.33
CA LEU A 121 -19.03 1.31 15.94
C LEU A 121 -20.16 0.68 15.10
N LEU A 122 -21.19 0.13 15.74
CA LEU A 122 -22.27 -0.62 15.09
C LEU A 122 -23.54 0.21 15.03
N ASP A 123 -24.51 -0.23 14.22
CA ASP A 123 -25.85 0.34 14.28
C ASP A 123 -26.43 0.20 15.70
N PRO A 124 -27.31 1.11 16.17
CA PRO A 124 -27.88 1.05 17.51
C PRO A 124 -28.60 -0.26 17.84
N GLU A 125 -29.16 -0.91 16.82
CA GLU A 125 -29.80 -2.22 16.93
C GLU A 125 -28.80 -3.37 17.12
N GLY A 126 -27.51 -3.13 16.90
CA GLY A 126 -26.44 -4.13 16.93
C GLY A 126 -26.45 -5.09 15.73
N VAL A 127 -25.62 -6.12 15.81
CA VAL A 127 -25.49 -7.15 14.78
C VAL A 127 -25.76 -8.51 15.41
N SER A 128 -26.60 -9.34 14.79
CA SER A 128 -26.79 -10.74 15.21
C SER A 128 -25.53 -11.55 14.91
N VAL A 129 -25.00 -12.23 15.92
CA VAL A 129 -23.75 -13.01 15.82
C VAL A 129 -23.89 -14.39 16.44
N HIS A 130 -23.15 -15.34 15.88
CA HIS A 130 -22.91 -16.64 16.50
C HIS A 130 -21.71 -16.55 17.45
N LEU A 131 -21.95 -16.80 18.73
CA LEU A 131 -20.98 -16.81 19.81
C LEU A 131 -20.40 -18.22 20.04
N LYS A 132 -19.08 -18.29 20.18
CA LYS A 132 -18.36 -19.48 20.65
C LYS A 132 -17.31 -19.09 21.67
N TRP A 133 -17.24 -19.84 22.77
CA TRP A 133 -16.21 -19.67 23.80
C TRP A 133 -14.98 -20.53 23.48
N ILE A 134 -13.79 -19.98 23.75
CA ILE A 134 -12.51 -20.66 23.60
C ILE A 134 -11.77 -20.60 24.93
N ASP A 135 -11.56 -21.76 25.53
CA ASP A 135 -10.91 -21.90 26.83
C ASP A 135 -9.38 -21.76 26.72
N ALA A 136 -8.79 -20.97 27.61
CA ALA A 136 -7.37 -20.93 27.85
C ALA A 136 -7.01 -21.94 28.96
N PRO A 137 -5.78 -22.49 28.97
CA PRO A 137 -5.29 -23.33 30.08
C PRO A 137 -5.35 -22.65 31.45
N SER A 138 -5.37 -21.32 31.50
CA SER A 138 -5.48 -20.53 32.74
C SER A 138 -6.91 -20.46 33.31
N GLY A 139 -7.90 -21.13 32.71
CA GLY A 139 -9.32 -21.03 33.08
C GLY A 139 -10.01 -19.73 32.62
N LYS A 140 -9.28 -18.84 31.95
CA LYS A 140 -9.84 -17.67 31.25
C LYS A 140 -10.30 -18.09 29.86
N PHE A 141 -11.02 -17.24 29.15
CA PHE A 141 -11.57 -17.58 27.84
C PHE A 141 -11.69 -16.38 26.91
N LEU A 142 -11.67 -16.63 25.61
CA LEU A 142 -12.00 -15.66 24.57
C LEU A 142 -13.38 -15.93 24.00
N ALA A 143 -14.11 -14.87 23.67
CA ALA A 143 -15.29 -14.95 22.82
C ALA A 143 -14.85 -14.92 21.36
N THR A 144 -15.37 -15.84 20.56
CA THR A 144 -15.36 -15.73 19.10
C THR A 144 -16.77 -15.41 18.64
N VAL A 145 -16.93 -14.32 17.90
CA VAL A 145 -18.21 -13.94 17.30
C VAL A 145 -18.10 -14.06 15.79
N SER A 146 -19.15 -14.56 15.14
CA SER A 146 -19.24 -14.65 13.68
C SER A 146 -20.58 -14.09 13.20
N ALA A 147 -20.55 -13.22 12.19
CA ALA A 147 -21.74 -12.62 11.59
C ALA A 147 -21.85 -13.01 10.11
N GLU A 148 -23.06 -12.99 9.56
CA GLU A 148 -23.30 -13.20 8.13
C GLU A 148 -22.74 -12.04 7.29
N ARG A 149 -22.93 -10.82 7.78
CA ARG A 149 -22.42 -9.59 7.17
C ARG A 149 -21.13 -9.14 7.85
N ARG A 150 -20.27 -8.46 7.10
CA ARG A 150 -19.08 -7.82 7.67
C ARG A 150 -19.51 -6.67 8.56
N PHE A 151 -18.79 -6.45 9.66
CA PHE A 151 -19.03 -5.34 10.58
C PHE A 151 -17.69 -4.67 10.96
N PRO A 152 -17.71 -3.38 11.34
CA PRO A 152 -16.51 -2.64 11.70
C PRO A 152 -15.87 -3.16 13.00
N CYS A 153 -14.55 -3.28 12.94
CA CYS A 153 -13.69 -3.86 13.96
C CYS A 153 -12.53 -2.91 14.25
N LEU A 154 -12.39 -2.48 15.51
CA LEU A 154 -11.26 -1.67 15.97
C LEU A 154 -10.65 -2.28 17.24
N ILE A 155 -9.37 -2.65 17.17
CA ILE A 155 -8.69 -3.30 18.31
C ILE A 155 -8.74 -2.36 19.52
N GLY A 156 -9.11 -2.91 20.67
CA GLY A 156 -9.27 -2.13 21.90
C GLY A 156 -10.59 -1.37 22.04
N ALA A 157 -11.46 -1.39 21.02
CA ALA A 157 -12.83 -0.89 21.16
C ALA A 157 -13.69 -1.85 21.99
N THR A 158 -14.64 -1.28 22.73
CA THR A 158 -15.57 -2.02 23.58
C THR A 158 -16.77 -2.50 22.77
N TYR A 159 -17.20 -3.71 23.07
CA TYR A 159 -18.40 -4.32 22.52
C TYR A 159 -19.21 -4.91 23.67
N GLN A 160 -20.52 -4.98 23.49
CA GLN A 160 -21.43 -5.61 24.43
C GLN A 160 -22.18 -6.74 23.72
N LEU A 161 -22.16 -7.93 24.30
CA LEU A 161 -23.04 -9.02 23.89
C LEU A 161 -24.32 -8.96 24.72
N GLU A 162 -25.45 -9.16 24.06
CA GLU A 162 -26.78 -9.22 24.68
C GLU A 162 -27.53 -10.46 24.18
N ASN A 163 -28.03 -11.29 25.09
CA ASN A 163 -28.89 -12.42 24.71
C ASN A 163 -30.38 -12.03 24.72
N ASP A 164 -31.24 -12.94 24.30
CA ASP A 164 -32.70 -12.72 24.23
C ASP A 164 -33.35 -12.47 25.59
N LYS A 165 -32.65 -12.74 26.69
CA LYS A 165 -33.09 -12.47 28.07
C LYS A 165 -32.66 -11.08 28.57
N GLY A 166 -31.98 -10.29 27.73
CA GLY A 166 -31.42 -8.99 28.11
C GLY A 166 -30.18 -9.08 29.01
N GLU A 167 -29.58 -10.26 29.16
CA GLU A 167 -28.30 -10.38 29.86
C GLU A 167 -27.18 -9.83 29.00
N THR A 168 -26.43 -8.89 29.56
CA THR A 168 -25.31 -8.25 28.86
C THR A 168 -23.95 -8.72 29.38
N LEU A 169 -22.95 -8.65 28.51
CA LEU A 169 -21.55 -8.88 28.82
C LEU A 169 -20.68 -7.92 28.01
N ASP A 170 -19.85 -7.13 28.68
CA ASP A 170 -18.92 -6.23 28.03
C ASP A 170 -17.62 -6.96 27.68
N LEU A 171 -17.07 -6.66 26.51
CA LEU A 171 -15.85 -7.24 25.97
C LEU A 171 -15.03 -6.16 25.28
N VAL A 172 -13.75 -6.44 25.07
CA VAL A 172 -12.86 -5.61 24.26
C VAL A 172 -12.35 -6.42 23.08
N LEU A 173 -12.29 -5.80 21.90
CA LEU A 173 -11.78 -6.47 20.71
C LEU A 173 -10.28 -6.73 20.82
N LEU A 174 -9.89 -8.00 20.73
CA LEU A 174 -8.50 -8.42 20.66
C LEU A 174 -8.00 -8.36 19.22
N THR A 175 -8.70 -9.03 18.31
CA THR A 175 -8.33 -9.11 16.89
C THR A 175 -9.53 -9.51 16.04
N ALA A 176 -9.47 -9.29 14.73
CA ALA A 176 -10.55 -9.59 13.80
C ALA A 176 -10.03 -10.27 12.52
N GLY A 177 -10.92 -11.00 11.85
CA GLY A 177 -10.62 -11.76 10.64
C GLY A 177 -10.29 -13.23 10.91
N THR A 178 -9.60 -13.85 9.95
CA THR A 178 -9.22 -15.26 10.04
C THR A 178 -7.92 -15.40 10.84
N VAL A 179 -7.98 -16.17 11.92
CA VAL A 179 -6.82 -16.46 12.79
C VAL A 179 -6.53 -17.95 12.75
N THR A 180 -5.26 -18.33 12.54
CA THR A 180 -4.86 -19.74 12.55
C THR A 180 -4.96 -20.33 13.96
N ALA A 181 -5.05 -21.65 14.09
CA ALA A 181 -5.09 -22.30 15.41
C ALA A 181 -3.83 -21.99 16.24
N ARG A 182 -2.67 -21.88 15.58
CA ARG A 182 -1.39 -21.50 16.20
C ARG A 182 -1.45 -20.08 16.74
N ASP A 183 -1.82 -19.12 15.90
CA ASP A 183 -1.87 -17.70 16.31
C ASP A 183 -2.89 -17.49 17.43
N LEU A 184 -4.02 -18.19 17.37
CA LEU A 184 -5.04 -18.16 18.43
C LEU A 184 -4.49 -18.65 19.78
N ALA A 185 -3.68 -19.72 19.78
CA ALA A 185 -3.01 -20.18 21.01
C ALA A 185 -2.02 -19.14 21.56
N ASP A 186 -1.31 -18.44 20.67
CA ASP A 186 -0.41 -17.34 21.04
C ASP A 186 -1.19 -16.13 21.57
N TYR A 187 -2.33 -15.78 20.97
CA TYR A 187 -3.25 -14.75 21.46
C TYR A 187 -3.77 -15.06 22.86
N LEU A 188 -4.26 -16.29 23.11
CA LEU A 188 -4.71 -16.74 24.43
C LEU A 188 -3.57 -16.62 25.46
N THR A 189 -2.40 -17.16 25.12
CA THR A 189 -1.24 -17.17 26.01
C THR A 189 -0.76 -15.76 26.35
N LYS A 190 -0.70 -14.85 25.38
CA LYS A 190 -0.15 -13.50 25.59
C LYS A 190 -1.16 -12.55 26.24
N THR A 191 -2.43 -12.63 25.87
CA THR A 191 -3.49 -11.76 26.42
C THR A 191 -3.64 -11.97 27.93
N PHE A 192 -3.56 -13.21 28.38
CA PHE A 192 -3.82 -13.55 29.78
C PHE A 192 -2.59 -13.54 30.70
N ARG A 193 -1.42 -13.15 30.18
CA ARG A 193 -0.22 -12.85 30.99
C ARG A 193 -0.33 -11.56 31.78
N PHE A 194 -1.15 -10.61 31.32
CA PHE A 194 -1.35 -9.35 32.03
C PHE A 194 -2.27 -9.57 33.24
N PRO A 195 -1.89 -9.09 34.44
CA PRO A 195 -2.80 -9.08 35.57
C PRO A 195 -3.94 -8.08 35.29
N GLY A 196 -5.19 -8.49 35.53
CA GLY A 196 -6.36 -7.64 35.32
C GLY A 196 -6.83 -7.55 33.86
N GLN A 197 -7.51 -6.44 33.55
CA GLN A 197 -8.05 -6.17 32.21
C GLN A 197 -6.94 -5.61 31.32
N PRO A 198 -6.80 -6.10 30.07
CA PRO A 198 -5.77 -5.61 29.17
C PRO A 198 -6.10 -4.17 28.74
N SER A 199 -5.13 -3.26 28.87
CA SER A 199 -5.23 -1.92 28.29
C SER A 199 -5.20 -1.98 26.76
N THR A 200 -5.65 -0.93 26.09
CA THR A 200 -5.58 -0.88 24.62
C THR A 200 -4.15 -0.98 24.09
N LYS A 201 -3.18 -0.33 24.75
CA LYS A 201 -1.75 -0.51 24.44
C LYS A 201 -1.33 -1.98 24.58
N ALA A 202 -1.79 -2.68 25.61
CA ALA A 202 -1.50 -4.10 25.78
C ALA A 202 -2.09 -4.95 24.64
N LEU A 203 -3.33 -4.67 24.19
CA LEU A 203 -3.95 -5.39 23.07
C LEU A 203 -3.21 -5.17 21.74
N TYR A 204 -2.78 -3.95 21.45
CA TYR A 204 -1.93 -3.67 20.29
C TYR A 204 -0.56 -4.34 20.40
N SER A 205 0.05 -4.37 21.59
CA SER A 205 1.29 -5.12 21.85
C SER A 205 1.12 -6.62 21.61
N VAL A 206 -0.03 -7.20 22.01
CA VAL A 206 -0.33 -8.62 21.71
C VAL A 206 -0.40 -8.85 20.21
N ASN A 207 -1.17 -8.05 19.46
CA ASN A 207 -1.26 -8.18 17.99
C ASN A 207 0.10 -8.01 17.31
N LEU A 208 0.88 -7.02 17.73
CA LEU A 208 2.23 -6.78 17.22
C LEU A 208 3.15 -7.99 17.44
N ARG A 209 3.10 -8.61 18.63
CA ARG A 209 3.94 -9.78 18.96
C ARG A 209 3.46 -11.09 18.32
N VAL A 210 2.17 -11.23 18.02
CA VAL A 210 1.62 -12.42 17.33
C VAL A 210 1.83 -12.31 15.82
N ASN A 211 1.43 -11.19 15.22
CA ASN A 211 1.47 -11.01 13.76
C ASN A 211 2.86 -10.56 13.26
N GLY A 212 3.71 -10.06 14.15
CA GLY A 212 4.97 -9.39 13.80
C GLY A 212 4.79 -7.93 13.35
N TRP A 213 3.55 -7.45 13.24
CA TRP A 213 3.21 -6.07 12.85
C TRP A 213 1.85 -5.67 13.43
N THR A 214 1.58 -4.36 13.49
CA THR A 214 0.25 -3.81 13.76
C THR A 214 0.10 -2.42 13.15
N ILE A 215 -1.14 -1.97 12.97
CA ILE A 215 -1.46 -0.60 12.55
C ILE A 215 -2.17 0.06 13.73
N LEU A 216 -1.53 1.09 14.28
CA LEU A 216 -1.97 1.84 15.45
C LEU A 216 -2.97 2.94 15.06
N PRO A 217 -3.95 3.21 15.92
CA PRO A 217 -4.80 4.39 15.79
C PRO A 217 -4.00 5.65 16.15
N PRO A 218 -4.41 6.83 15.65
CA PRO A 218 -3.67 8.09 15.85
C PRO A 218 -3.23 8.38 17.30
N PRO A 219 -4.06 8.16 18.34
CA PRO A 219 -3.63 8.43 19.72
C PRO A 219 -2.48 7.53 20.21
N LEU A 220 -2.20 6.41 19.53
CA LEU A 220 -1.07 5.53 19.85
C LEU A 220 0.14 5.76 18.93
N TRP A 221 0.11 6.70 17.98
CA TRP A 221 1.22 6.88 17.03
C TRP A 221 2.52 7.33 17.70
N ALA A 222 2.42 8.06 18.82
CA ALA A 222 3.57 8.48 19.62
C ALA A 222 4.05 7.39 20.60
N GLU A 223 3.27 6.31 20.77
CA GLU A 223 3.61 5.26 21.72
C GLU A 223 4.77 4.40 21.21
N GLU A 224 5.68 4.12 22.13
CA GLU A 224 6.77 3.17 21.92
C GLU A 224 6.35 1.77 22.36
N PHE A 225 6.75 0.80 21.54
CA PHE A 225 6.57 -0.62 21.79
C PHE A 225 7.95 -1.29 21.73
N GLU A 226 8.27 -2.03 22.78
CA GLU A 226 9.55 -2.75 22.93
C GLU A 226 9.86 -3.65 21.73
N GLU A 227 11.13 -3.66 21.29
CA GLU A 227 11.62 -4.44 20.14
C GLU A 227 10.90 -4.18 18.81
N SER A 228 10.23 -3.05 18.68
CA SER A 228 9.53 -2.66 17.46
C SER A 228 10.04 -1.35 16.90
N GLU A 229 9.69 -1.08 15.66
CA GLU A 229 9.90 0.19 15.00
C GLU A 229 8.80 0.43 13.98
N GLY A 230 8.63 1.67 13.56
CA GLY A 230 7.62 2.02 12.57
C GLY A 230 7.35 3.51 12.49
N GLU A 231 6.55 3.88 11.51
CA GLU A 231 6.20 5.27 11.21
C GLU A 231 4.70 5.35 10.86
N GLN A 232 4.09 6.52 11.07
CA GLN A 232 2.72 6.84 10.65
C GLN A 232 1.69 5.76 11.05
N GLY A 233 1.76 5.34 12.31
CA GLY A 233 0.88 4.31 12.87
C GLY A 233 1.26 2.88 12.54
N VAL A 234 2.10 2.60 11.55
CA VAL A 234 2.60 1.24 11.35
C VAL A 234 3.63 0.92 12.44
N ARG A 235 3.58 -0.31 12.98
CA ARG A 235 4.63 -0.89 13.82
C ARG A 235 4.96 -2.29 13.34
N VAL A 236 6.24 -2.63 13.35
CA VAL A 236 6.76 -3.95 12.98
C VAL A 236 7.78 -4.38 14.03
N MET A 237 7.69 -5.62 14.49
CA MET A 237 8.71 -6.22 15.36
C MET A 237 10.03 -6.32 14.60
N ARG A 238 11.16 -5.96 15.20
CA ARG A 238 12.49 -6.01 14.53
C ARG A 238 12.80 -7.39 13.92
N LYS A 239 12.51 -8.47 14.66
CA LYS A 239 12.67 -9.85 14.14
C LYS A 239 11.79 -10.15 12.92
N ALA A 240 10.57 -9.64 12.93
CA ALA A 240 9.64 -9.82 11.81
C ALA A 240 10.04 -8.94 10.62
N LEU A 241 10.56 -7.74 10.87
CA LEU A 241 11.11 -6.87 9.85
C LEU A 241 12.22 -7.57 9.06
N ASP A 242 13.19 -8.19 9.73
CA ASP A 242 14.28 -8.91 9.05
C ASP A 242 13.73 -10.04 8.17
N HIS A 243 12.75 -10.78 8.69
CA HIS A 243 12.08 -11.83 7.96
C HIS A 243 11.35 -11.29 6.71
N PHE A 244 10.53 -10.25 6.86
CA PHE A 244 9.79 -9.65 5.74
C PHE A 244 10.73 -9.01 4.72
N SER A 245 11.79 -8.34 5.18
CA SER A 245 12.82 -7.73 4.35
C SER A 245 13.54 -8.77 3.50
N LYS A 246 13.95 -9.89 4.12
CA LYS A 246 14.53 -11.02 3.40
C LYS A 246 13.53 -11.63 2.41
N LYS A 247 12.27 -11.81 2.80
CA LYS A 247 11.21 -12.35 1.93
C LYS A 247 10.99 -11.46 0.71
N MET A 248 10.89 -10.13 0.89
CA MET A 248 10.74 -9.16 -0.20
C MET A 248 11.93 -9.15 -1.14
N ARG A 249 13.16 -9.11 -0.61
CA ARG A 249 14.38 -9.17 -1.42
C ARG A 249 14.46 -10.44 -2.24
N ASN A 250 14.21 -11.59 -1.62
CA ASN A 250 14.19 -12.88 -2.31
C ASN A 250 13.11 -12.94 -3.40
N ALA A 251 11.95 -12.33 -3.16
CA ALA A 251 10.90 -12.24 -4.17
C ALA A 251 11.35 -11.40 -5.38
N CYS A 252 12.07 -10.29 -5.13
CA CYS A 252 12.57 -9.39 -6.16
C CYS A 252 13.89 -9.84 -6.80
N ALA A 253 14.56 -10.89 -6.28
CA ALA A 253 15.86 -11.37 -6.77
C ALA A 253 15.83 -12.03 -8.15
N GLN A 254 14.67 -12.10 -8.80
CA GLN A 254 14.51 -12.64 -10.15
C GLN A 254 14.85 -11.59 -11.23
N PRO A 255 15.23 -12.02 -12.46
CA PRO A 255 15.47 -11.09 -13.58
C PRO A 255 14.29 -10.13 -13.81
N GLY A 256 14.57 -8.83 -13.85
CA GLY A 256 13.59 -7.78 -14.04
C GLY A 256 12.71 -7.46 -12.83
N GLY A 257 12.98 -8.07 -11.66
CA GLY A 257 12.28 -7.80 -10.40
C GLY A 257 10.80 -8.21 -10.37
N LEU A 258 10.02 -7.52 -9.55
CA LEU A 258 8.57 -7.71 -9.43
C LEU A 258 7.85 -6.37 -9.49
N ASP A 259 6.70 -6.34 -10.15
CA ASP A 259 5.79 -5.19 -10.07
C ASP A 259 5.16 -5.11 -8.67
N GLU A 260 4.73 -3.90 -8.31
CA GLU A 260 4.19 -3.59 -7.00
C GLU A 260 2.94 -4.43 -6.66
N THR A 261 2.10 -4.75 -7.66
CA THR A 261 0.87 -5.53 -7.45
C THR A 261 1.23 -6.98 -7.15
N ALA A 262 2.06 -7.61 -7.98
CA ALA A 262 2.51 -8.98 -7.76
C ALA A 262 3.30 -9.13 -6.44
N LEU A 263 4.12 -8.14 -6.09
CA LEU A 263 4.85 -8.17 -4.83
C LEU A 263 3.90 -8.03 -3.63
N LYS A 264 2.89 -7.14 -3.68
CA LYS A 264 1.86 -7.02 -2.63
C LYS A 264 1.13 -8.34 -2.40
N GLU A 265 0.67 -8.99 -3.47
CA GLU A 265 -0.02 -10.28 -3.42
C GLU A 265 0.86 -11.36 -2.80
N ARG A 266 2.12 -11.45 -3.23
CA ARG A 266 3.09 -12.44 -2.71
C ARG A 266 3.46 -12.19 -1.24
N MET A 267 3.46 -10.95 -0.80
CA MET A 267 3.72 -10.60 0.59
C MET A 267 2.53 -10.89 1.49
N ALA A 268 1.29 -10.77 0.97
CA ALA A 268 0.04 -10.95 1.71
C ALA A 268 0.00 -10.10 3.00
N LEU A 269 0.50 -8.87 2.90
CA LEU A 269 0.53 -7.90 4.01
C LEU A 269 -0.52 -6.80 3.77
N PRO A 270 -1.02 -6.16 4.85
CA PRO A 270 -1.85 -4.97 4.69
C PRO A 270 -1.12 -3.88 3.90
N PRO A 271 -1.82 -3.08 3.07
CA PRO A 271 -1.20 -2.08 2.21
C PRO A 271 -0.29 -1.09 2.94
N ALA A 272 -0.68 -0.62 4.13
CA ALA A 272 0.13 0.31 4.92
C ALA A 272 1.45 -0.33 5.40
N VAL A 273 1.40 -1.57 5.87
CA VAL A 273 2.58 -2.34 6.31
C VAL A 273 3.50 -2.62 5.12
N PHE A 274 2.94 -3.04 3.99
CA PHE A 274 3.70 -3.25 2.76
C PHE A 274 4.44 -1.98 2.32
N ARG A 275 3.74 -0.83 2.24
CA ARG A 275 4.35 0.45 1.84
C ARG A 275 5.48 0.86 2.77
N TYR A 276 5.28 0.73 4.09
CA TYR A 276 6.33 1.02 5.07
C TYR A 276 7.58 0.15 4.83
N LEU A 277 7.42 -1.16 4.66
CA LEU A 277 8.54 -2.08 4.42
C LEU A 277 9.24 -1.80 3.08
N ALA A 278 8.47 -1.57 2.02
CA ALA A 278 8.99 -1.25 0.70
C ALA A 278 9.78 0.06 0.69
N PHE A 279 9.23 1.12 1.29
CA PHE A 279 9.89 2.41 1.45
C PHE A 279 11.22 2.27 2.19
N ARG A 280 11.22 1.55 3.32
CA ARG A 280 12.45 1.31 4.11
C ARG A 280 13.53 0.56 3.32
N LEU A 281 13.16 -0.46 2.54
CA LEU A 281 14.12 -1.21 1.72
C LEU A 281 14.69 -0.36 0.58
N VAL A 282 13.88 0.52 -0.01
CA VAL A 282 14.36 1.46 -1.03
C VAL A 282 15.27 2.52 -0.41
N GLN A 283 14.87 3.12 0.71
CA GLN A 283 15.66 4.13 1.43
C GLN A 283 17.01 3.58 1.92
N SER A 284 17.05 2.32 2.34
CA SER A 284 18.28 1.63 2.77
C SER A 284 19.06 1.00 1.62
N SER A 285 18.74 1.30 0.36
CA SER A 285 19.40 0.75 -0.84
C SER A 285 19.47 -0.79 -0.84
N GLN A 286 18.47 -1.45 -0.27
CA GLN A 286 18.32 -2.90 -0.30
C GLN A 286 17.44 -3.37 -1.46
N LEU A 287 16.60 -2.48 -1.97
CA LEU A 287 15.84 -2.61 -3.21
C LEU A 287 15.94 -1.29 -3.98
N ARG A 288 15.77 -1.35 -5.31
CA ARG A 288 15.63 -0.16 -6.14
C ARG A 288 14.20 -0.11 -6.68
N LYS A 289 13.54 1.04 -6.57
CA LYS A 289 12.22 1.26 -7.18
C LYS A 289 12.40 1.98 -8.52
N LYS A 290 11.86 1.42 -9.61
CA LYS A 290 11.81 2.02 -10.94
C LYS A 290 10.36 1.94 -11.41
N ASP A 291 9.68 3.08 -11.49
CA ASP A 291 8.23 3.15 -11.68
C ASP A 291 7.51 2.27 -10.63
N ASP A 292 6.65 1.35 -11.07
CA ASP A 292 5.96 0.39 -10.22
C ASP A 292 6.74 -0.92 -9.99
N TRP A 293 8.02 -0.98 -10.35
CA TRP A 293 8.85 -2.18 -10.21
C TRP A 293 9.84 -2.08 -9.05
N TYR A 294 9.93 -3.17 -8.28
CA TYR A 294 10.97 -3.37 -7.27
C TYR A 294 12.05 -4.31 -7.83
N LEU A 295 13.25 -3.77 -7.94
CA LEU A 295 14.42 -4.42 -8.52
C LEU A 295 15.44 -4.77 -7.41
N PRO A 296 16.21 -5.84 -7.57
CA PRO A 296 17.29 -6.15 -6.63
C PRO A 296 18.42 -5.12 -6.77
N VAL A 297 19.19 -4.93 -5.70
CA VAL A 297 20.39 -4.08 -5.69
C VAL A 297 21.63 -4.94 -5.88
N GLY A 298 22.57 -4.44 -6.68
CA GLY A 298 23.81 -5.12 -7.08
C GLY A 298 24.05 -4.98 -8.58
N SER A 299 25.10 -5.63 -9.09
CA SER A 299 25.33 -5.72 -10.55
C SER A 299 24.15 -6.46 -11.19
N PRO A 300 23.41 -5.84 -12.13
CA PRO A 300 22.25 -6.48 -12.74
C PRO A 300 22.60 -7.82 -13.41
N GLU A 301 23.80 -7.94 -13.96
CA GLU A 301 24.32 -9.14 -14.62
C GLU A 301 24.38 -10.37 -13.70
N SER A 302 24.52 -10.14 -12.39
CA SER A 302 24.56 -11.22 -11.39
C SER A 302 23.20 -11.91 -11.19
N PHE A 303 22.10 -11.24 -11.52
CA PHE A 303 20.74 -11.77 -11.40
C PHE A 303 20.25 -12.44 -12.69
N LEU A 304 21.04 -12.41 -13.77
CA LEU A 304 20.63 -13.00 -15.05
C LEU A 304 20.75 -14.52 -15.04
N SER A 305 19.69 -15.18 -15.51
CA SER A 305 19.74 -16.60 -15.86
C SER A 305 20.68 -16.84 -17.05
N PRO A 306 21.19 -18.06 -17.27
CA PRO A 306 21.99 -18.40 -18.45
C PRO A 306 21.30 -18.04 -19.77
N LEU A 307 19.98 -18.25 -19.85
CA LEU A 307 19.16 -17.86 -20.99
C LEU A 307 19.19 -16.34 -21.21
N ALA A 308 18.98 -15.54 -20.15
CA ALA A 308 18.98 -14.09 -20.24
C ALA A 308 20.36 -13.54 -20.65
N LYS A 309 21.46 -14.16 -20.19
CA LYS A 309 22.82 -13.82 -20.64
C LYS A 309 23.01 -14.09 -22.14
N GLY A 310 22.53 -15.23 -22.62
CA GLY A 310 22.55 -15.57 -24.05
C GLY A 310 21.74 -14.57 -24.90
N ILE A 311 20.56 -14.17 -24.41
CA ILE A 311 19.71 -13.17 -25.06
C ILE A 311 20.39 -11.80 -25.07
N LEU A 312 21.00 -11.38 -23.95
CA LEU A 312 21.75 -10.12 -23.88
C LEU A 312 22.94 -10.11 -24.83
N GLY A 313 23.70 -11.22 -24.92
CA GLY A 313 24.81 -11.36 -25.87
C GLY A 313 24.34 -11.28 -27.33
N ARG A 314 23.21 -11.94 -27.65
CA ARG A 314 22.59 -11.86 -28.98
C ARG A 314 22.08 -10.44 -29.29
N LEU A 315 21.54 -9.73 -28.29
CA LEU A 315 21.13 -8.34 -28.41
C LEU A 315 22.33 -7.44 -28.68
N GLY A 316 23.44 -7.63 -27.95
CA GLY A 316 24.71 -6.93 -28.18
C GLY A 316 25.27 -7.17 -29.58
N SER A 317 25.19 -8.40 -30.10
CA SER A 317 25.68 -8.73 -31.45
C SER A 317 24.86 -8.10 -32.58
N GLN A 318 23.66 -7.56 -32.31
CA GLN A 318 22.92 -6.75 -33.29
C GLN A 318 23.45 -5.32 -33.39
N GLY A 319 24.18 -4.83 -32.37
CA GLY A 319 24.67 -3.46 -32.30
C GLY A 319 23.55 -2.44 -32.51
N VAL A 320 23.83 -1.42 -33.33
CA VAL A 320 22.90 -0.33 -33.66
C VAL A 320 21.66 -0.75 -34.46
N ALA A 321 21.59 -2.00 -34.94
CA ALA A 321 20.39 -2.51 -35.60
C ALA A 321 19.23 -2.77 -34.62
N GLY A 322 19.54 -3.21 -33.39
CA GLY A 322 18.56 -3.55 -32.36
C GLY A 322 17.66 -4.75 -32.71
N MET A 323 16.64 -4.98 -31.90
CA MET A 323 15.64 -6.05 -32.09
C MET A 323 14.21 -5.51 -32.01
N ASP A 324 13.36 -5.89 -32.96
CA ASP A 324 11.96 -5.46 -33.03
C ASP A 324 11.02 -6.44 -32.32
N LEU A 325 10.53 -6.08 -31.13
CA LEU A 325 9.61 -6.91 -30.34
C LEU A 325 8.26 -7.13 -31.03
N SER A 326 7.84 -6.26 -31.95
CA SER A 326 6.55 -6.42 -32.66
C SER A 326 6.54 -7.60 -33.62
N THR A 327 7.73 -8.02 -34.08
CA THR A 327 7.90 -9.14 -35.01
C THR A 327 8.18 -10.47 -34.31
N MET A 328 8.36 -10.45 -32.98
CA MET A 328 8.70 -11.63 -32.21
C MET A 328 7.46 -12.43 -31.83
N THR A 329 7.43 -13.69 -32.27
CA THR A 329 6.42 -14.69 -31.85
C THR A 329 6.78 -15.38 -30.53
N ASP A 330 8.07 -15.41 -30.17
CA ASP A 330 8.56 -16.02 -28.94
C ASP A 330 8.26 -15.10 -27.73
N THR A 331 7.22 -15.46 -26.98
CA THR A 331 6.80 -14.76 -25.75
C THR A 331 7.91 -14.74 -24.70
N LEU A 332 8.69 -15.82 -24.56
CA LEU A 332 9.73 -15.92 -23.53
C LEU A 332 10.89 -14.96 -23.86
N LEU A 333 11.32 -14.91 -25.12
CA LEU A 333 12.32 -13.96 -25.59
C LEU A 333 11.87 -12.52 -25.34
N ARG A 334 10.62 -12.20 -25.71
CA ARG A 334 10.04 -10.86 -25.53
C ARG A 334 10.00 -10.45 -24.05
N VAL A 335 9.53 -11.34 -23.16
CA VAL A 335 9.52 -11.08 -21.72
C VAL A 335 10.93 -10.86 -21.17
N THR A 336 11.90 -11.67 -21.63
CA THR A 336 13.29 -11.53 -21.20
C THR A 336 13.91 -10.20 -21.63
N LEU A 337 13.65 -9.73 -22.85
CA LEU A 337 14.12 -8.42 -23.32
C LEU A 337 13.54 -7.26 -22.49
N LEU A 338 12.26 -7.36 -22.11
CA LEU A 338 11.64 -6.38 -21.21
C LEU A 338 12.26 -6.43 -19.81
N GLN A 339 12.59 -7.61 -19.30
CA GLN A 339 13.30 -7.76 -18.01
C GLN A 339 14.70 -7.11 -18.08
N LEU A 340 15.45 -7.34 -19.16
CA LEU A 340 16.75 -6.70 -19.39
C LEU A 340 16.63 -5.17 -19.43
N ALA A 341 15.59 -4.63 -20.06
CA ALA A 341 15.34 -3.19 -20.10
C ALA A 341 15.01 -2.60 -18.72
N ARG A 342 14.25 -3.32 -17.89
CA ARG A 342 13.98 -2.89 -16.49
C ARG A 342 15.26 -2.89 -15.65
N MET A 343 16.18 -3.80 -15.94
CA MET A 343 17.48 -3.92 -15.28
C MET A 343 18.53 -2.93 -15.80
N ASP A 344 18.17 -2.03 -16.70
CA ASP A 344 19.06 -1.07 -17.37
C ASP A 344 20.18 -1.72 -18.20
N LEU A 345 20.03 -2.99 -18.55
CA LEU A 345 20.97 -3.70 -19.44
C LEU A 345 20.60 -3.55 -20.92
N ALA A 346 19.40 -3.06 -21.18
CA ALA A 346 18.87 -2.78 -22.49
C ALA A 346 18.03 -1.49 -22.45
N VAL A 347 17.84 -0.87 -23.61
CA VAL A 347 17.00 0.31 -23.78
C VAL A 347 15.86 -0.01 -24.72
N LEU A 348 14.64 0.24 -24.25
CA LEU A 348 13.41 0.10 -25.01
C LEU A 348 13.02 1.48 -25.58
N THR A 349 12.78 1.55 -26.89
CA THR A 349 12.26 2.77 -27.54
C THR A 349 10.74 2.69 -27.76
N GLU A 350 10.10 3.82 -28.13
CA GLU A 350 8.64 3.90 -28.33
C GLU A 350 8.12 2.99 -29.47
N SER A 351 8.81 3.01 -30.61
CA SER A 351 8.70 1.90 -31.57
C SER A 351 9.35 0.71 -30.87
N PRO A 352 8.71 -0.47 -30.71
CA PRO A 352 9.05 -1.48 -29.70
C PRO A 352 10.36 -2.23 -30.04
N TRP A 353 11.42 -1.47 -30.24
CA TRP A 353 12.77 -1.87 -30.52
C TRP A 353 13.54 -1.85 -29.21
N VAL A 354 14.39 -2.85 -29.06
CA VAL A 354 15.26 -3.00 -27.91
C VAL A 354 16.70 -2.97 -28.40
N TYR A 355 17.53 -2.24 -27.69
CA TYR A 355 18.97 -2.14 -27.91
C TYR A 355 19.70 -2.61 -26.65
N SER A 356 20.87 -3.23 -26.77
CA SER A 356 21.73 -3.39 -25.60
C SER A 356 22.15 -2.00 -25.10
N LEU A 357 22.49 -1.89 -23.81
CA LEU A 357 22.99 -0.62 -23.28
C LEU A 357 24.23 -0.11 -24.06
N GLU A 358 25.13 -1.01 -24.43
CA GLU A 358 26.31 -0.69 -25.25
C GLU A 358 25.94 -0.11 -26.61
N ALA A 359 25.02 -0.77 -27.35
CA ALA A 359 24.55 -0.29 -28.64
C ALA A 359 23.82 1.05 -28.50
N TRP A 360 23.05 1.24 -27.43
CA TRP A 360 22.40 2.52 -27.17
C TRP A 360 23.41 3.64 -26.93
N ASN A 361 24.46 3.38 -26.15
CA ASN A 361 25.53 4.34 -25.92
C ASN A 361 26.28 4.69 -27.21
N GLU A 362 26.50 3.71 -28.09
CA GLU A 362 27.07 3.95 -29.41
C GLU A 362 26.18 4.84 -30.28
N ILE A 363 24.86 4.54 -30.36
CA ILE A 363 23.89 5.37 -31.08
C ILE A 363 23.93 6.81 -30.56
N ARG A 364 23.90 6.96 -29.23
CA ARG A 364 23.93 8.25 -28.55
C ARG A 364 25.20 9.03 -28.87
N HIS A 365 26.35 8.37 -28.84
CA HIS A 365 27.63 9.00 -29.15
C HIS A 365 27.74 9.41 -30.63
N ARG A 366 27.27 8.57 -31.57
CA ARG A 366 27.31 8.89 -33.00
C ARG A 366 26.44 10.10 -33.35
N LEU A 367 25.28 10.24 -32.71
CA LEU A 367 24.32 11.31 -33.01
C LEU A 367 24.51 12.58 -32.15
N CYS A 368 24.92 12.42 -30.89
CA CYS A 368 24.97 13.48 -29.89
C CYS A 368 26.35 13.61 -29.22
N GLY A 369 27.40 13.05 -29.81
CA GLY A 369 28.77 13.15 -29.29
C GLY A 369 29.38 14.55 -29.36
N PRO A 370 30.64 14.72 -28.91
CA PRO A 370 31.33 16.00 -28.94
C PRO A 370 31.40 16.62 -30.33
N GLY A 371 31.13 17.92 -30.43
CA GLY A 371 31.10 18.65 -31.70
C GLY A 371 29.80 18.49 -32.50
N ARG A 372 28.76 17.92 -31.91
CA ARG A 372 27.44 17.76 -32.53
C ARG A 372 26.41 18.78 -32.03
N LEU A 373 26.72 19.61 -31.04
CA LEU A 373 25.80 20.63 -30.54
C LEU A 373 25.28 21.53 -31.68
N GLY A 374 23.97 21.73 -31.73
CA GLY A 374 23.31 22.49 -32.79
C GLY A 374 23.15 21.75 -34.12
N THR A 375 23.69 20.54 -34.27
CA THR A 375 23.46 19.72 -35.47
C THR A 375 21.97 19.39 -35.57
N ALA A 376 21.37 19.68 -36.71
CA ALA A 376 20.01 19.31 -37.04
C ALA A 376 20.02 17.95 -37.76
N TRP A 377 19.27 16.99 -37.22
CA TRP A 377 19.14 15.64 -37.77
C TRP A 377 17.81 15.46 -38.47
N LYS A 378 17.86 15.18 -39.78
CA LYS A 378 16.76 14.61 -40.55
C LYS A 378 16.86 13.08 -40.56
N ILE A 379 15.72 12.40 -40.75
CA ILE A 379 15.67 10.92 -40.74
C ILE A 379 16.66 10.29 -41.74
N VAL A 380 16.88 10.92 -42.91
CA VAL A 380 17.80 10.42 -43.93
C VAL A 380 19.25 10.47 -43.44
N GLU A 381 19.66 11.57 -42.83
CA GLU A 381 21.03 11.75 -42.29
C GLU A 381 21.30 10.79 -41.13
N VAL A 382 20.31 10.59 -40.26
CA VAL A 382 20.40 9.63 -39.15
C VAL A 382 20.57 8.20 -39.69
N LYS A 383 19.87 7.86 -40.78
CA LYS A 383 20.01 6.56 -41.46
C LYS A 383 21.44 6.36 -41.98
N GLU A 384 22.03 7.39 -42.57
CA GLU A 384 23.41 7.36 -43.09
C GLU A 384 24.43 7.20 -41.95
N VAL A 385 24.24 7.89 -40.82
CA VAL A 385 25.14 7.84 -39.67
C VAL A 385 25.06 6.51 -38.91
N LEU A 386 23.86 5.97 -38.72
CA LEU A 386 23.66 4.71 -38.00
C LEU A 386 23.78 3.47 -38.88
N GLY A 387 23.60 3.60 -40.21
CA GLY A 387 23.67 2.49 -41.15
C GLY A 387 22.55 1.44 -40.99
N CYS A 388 21.45 1.77 -40.29
CA CYS A 388 20.35 0.84 -40.04
C CYS A 388 19.10 1.13 -40.89
N SER A 389 18.08 0.28 -40.78
CA SER A 389 16.83 0.46 -41.54
C SER A 389 16.04 1.69 -41.06
N ARG A 390 15.14 2.22 -41.88
CA ARG A 390 14.35 3.42 -41.53
C ARG A 390 13.38 3.18 -40.36
N LYS A 391 12.90 1.94 -40.20
CA LYS A 391 11.84 1.56 -39.24
C LYS A 391 12.17 1.94 -37.77
N PRO A 392 13.36 1.63 -37.22
CA PRO A 392 13.71 2.00 -35.83
C PRO A 392 13.97 3.48 -35.59
N LEU A 393 14.30 4.27 -36.62
CA LEU A 393 14.92 5.60 -36.44
C LEU A 393 14.04 6.59 -35.69
N LEU A 394 12.72 6.56 -35.91
CA LEU A 394 11.79 7.42 -35.18
C LEU A 394 11.79 7.11 -33.69
N GLY A 395 11.79 5.83 -33.30
CA GLY A 395 11.87 5.40 -31.91
C GLY A 395 13.18 5.84 -31.24
N VAL A 396 14.29 5.75 -31.96
CA VAL A 396 15.60 6.23 -31.49
C VAL A 396 15.57 7.75 -31.24
N LEU A 397 15.10 8.54 -32.21
CA LEU A 397 15.07 10.00 -32.09
C LEU A 397 14.14 10.48 -30.98
N ASN A 398 12.96 9.88 -30.86
CA ASN A 398 12.01 10.21 -29.79
C ASN A 398 12.60 9.85 -28.41
N LYS A 399 13.31 8.72 -28.31
CA LYS A 399 13.95 8.34 -27.04
C LYS A 399 15.09 9.30 -26.66
N LEU A 400 15.89 9.76 -27.63
CA LEU A 400 16.93 10.78 -27.38
C LEU A 400 16.35 12.15 -27.02
N GLU A 401 15.18 12.50 -27.57
CA GLU A 401 14.42 13.69 -27.17
C GLU A 401 13.87 13.56 -25.75
N GLU A 402 13.28 12.42 -25.40
CA GLU A 402 12.82 12.09 -24.03
C GLU A 402 13.96 12.17 -23.01
N GLU A 403 15.15 11.68 -23.38
CA GLU A 403 16.35 11.77 -22.55
C GLU A 403 16.94 13.20 -22.50
N GLY A 404 16.45 14.13 -23.31
CA GLY A 404 16.86 15.54 -23.34
C GLY A 404 18.11 15.85 -24.15
N TYR A 405 18.52 14.96 -25.07
CA TYR A 405 19.64 15.22 -25.99
C TYR A 405 19.22 15.98 -27.25
N LEU A 406 17.98 15.76 -27.70
CA LEU A 406 17.42 16.35 -28.92
C LEU A 406 16.19 17.20 -28.61
N ASN A 407 15.84 18.10 -29.53
CA ASN A 407 14.57 18.83 -29.52
C ASN A 407 14.04 19.04 -30.95
N TRP A 408 12.72 18.97 -31.17
CA TRP A 408 12.12 19.32 -32.46
C TRP A 408 12.27 20.80 -32.79
N ARG A 409 12.80 21.13 -33.98
CA ARG A 409 12.78 22.48 -34.55
C ARG A 409 12.72 22.41 -36.07
N ASP A 410 11.80 23.16 -36.67
CA ASP A 410 11.74 23.42 -38.12
C ASP A 410 11.96 22.15 -38.99
N ASP A 411 11.21 21.09 -38.70
CA ASP A 411 11.22 19.78 -39.37
C ASP A 411 12.47 18.90 -39.16
N ALA A 412 13.31 19.22 -38.17
CA ALA A 412 14.46 18.41 -37.78
C ALA A 412 14.57 18.25 -36.25
N ARG A 413 15.39 17.30 -35.81
CA ARG A 413 15.77 17.13 -34.39
C ARG A 413 17.13 17.77 -34.17
N VAL A 414 17.20 18.83 -33.38
CA VAL A 414 18.45 19.56 -33.12
C VAL A 414 19.09 19.04 -31.83
N VAL A 415 20.40 18.77 -31.86
CA VAL A 415 21.17 18.40 -30.67
C VAL A 415 21.29 19.61 -29.74
N ILE A 416 20.75 19.48 -28.53
CA ILE A 416 20.77 20.53 -27.50
C ILE A 416 21.69 20.21 -26.32
N ARG A 417 22.12 18.95 -26.20
CA ARG A 417 23.08 18.49 -25.20
C ARG A 417 24.00 17.44 -25.83
N GLU A 418 25.29 17.57 -25.58
CA GLU A 418 26.27 16.56 -26.00
C GLU A 418 26.44 15.48 -24.93
N THR A 419 26.76 14.27 -25.36
CA THR A 419 27.22 13.21 -24.46
C THR A 419 28.68 13.46 -24.12
N THR A 420 29.02 13.53 -22.83
CA THR A 420 30.40 13.33 -22.39
C THR A 420 30.83 11.89 -22.68
N ASN A 421 32.13 11.68 -22.88
CA ASN A 421 32.67 10.40 -23.35
C ASN A 421 32.22 9.25 -22.42
N PRO A 422 31.45 8.25 -22.92
CA PRO A 422 30.85 7.21 -22.08
C PRO A 422 31.87 6.30 -21.40
N LEU A 423 33.16 6.37 -21.79
CA LEU A 423 34.25 5.59 -21.20
C LEU A 423 34.85 6.24 -19.94
N GLU A 424 34.52 7.49 -19.60
CA GLU A 424 35.10 8.18 -18.43
C GLU A 424 34.15 8.26 -17.22
N SER A 425 32.86 7.91 -17.35
CA SER A 425 31.85 8.12 -16.30
C SER A 425 31.30 6.84 -15.64
N THR A 426 31.98 5.70 -15.74
CA THR A 426 31.62 4.50 -14.93
C THR A 426 32.05 4.59 -13.47
N GLY A 427 32.63 5.72 -13.06
CA GLY A 427 32.68 6.14 -11.66
C GLY A 427 31.28 6.41 -11.16
N VAL A 428 30.64 5.36 -10.63
CA VAL A 428 29.39 5.45 -9.88
C VAL A 428 29.60 6.42 -8.72
N GLU A 429 29.15 7.67 -8.84
CA GLU A 429 28.82 8.46 -7.65
C GLU A 429 27.64 7.76 -6.98
N ALA A 430 27.94 7.06 -5.88
CA ALA A 430 26.92 6.55 -4.98
C ALA A 430 26.14 7.75 -4.41
N PRO A 431 24.80 7.65 -4.29
CA PRO A 431 24.00 8.66 -3.60
C PRO A 431 24.36 8.77 -2.11
#